data_AF-X1PNP6-F1
#
_entry.id   AF-X1PNP6-F1
#
_cell.length_a   1.000
_cell.length_b   1.000
_cell.length_c   1.000
_cell.angle_alpha   90.00
_cell.angle_beta   90.00
_cell.angle_gamma   90.00
#
_symmetry.space_group_name_H-M   'P 1'
#
loop_
_entity.id
_entity.type
_entity.pdbx_description
1 polymer ?
#
loop_
_entity_poly.entity_id
_entity_poly.type
_entity_poly.pdbx_seq_one_letter_code
_entity_poly.pdbx_strand_id
1 'polypeptide(L)'
;MRIIIEEKVTNVEIEQTTQATLIVADFGVQHLAIEKSLVDAKGDLIIGTADNTPARFPIGANGTIPIADSEETCGLRWGAAAGGDVGCLVIWDGAGAVISTGIKPDIIFPANLTLKEWVMYGDKSGSVVADLWHCTYAEFDNSTHPVVGDSVCDAAKPTISGAHK
;
A
#
# COMPACT_ATOMS: atom_id res chain seq x y z
N MET A 1 33.52 82.16 22.28
CA MET A 1 33.71 81.13 23.33
C MET A 1 32.51 80.20 23.25
N ARG A 2 32.72 78.94 22.90
CA ARG A 2 31.65 77.96 22.68
C ARG A 2 31.67 76.99 23.86
N ILE A 3 30.70 77.13 24.74
CA ILE A 3 30.52 76.22 25.88
C ILE A 3 29.61 75.10 25.36
N ILE A 4 30.14 73.87 25.29
CA ILE A 4 29.35 72.66 25.06
C ILE A 4 29.15 72.05 26.44
N ILE A 5 27.90 71.98 26.89
CA ILE A 5 27.53 71.17 28.05
C ILE A 5 27.09 69.82 27.46
N GLU A 6 27.93 68.80 27.56
CA GLU A 6 27.50 67.43 27.34
C GLU A 6 26.68 67.01 28.56
N GLU A 7 25.38 66.79 28.37
CA GLU A 7 24.57 66.09 29.34
C GLU A 7 25.05 64.64 29.37
N LYS A 8 25.93 64.35 30.32
CA LYS A 8 26.31 63.00 30.67
C LYS A 8 25.39 62.58 31.80
N VAL A 9 24.43 61.73 31.46
CA VAL A 9 23.81 60.67 32.26
C VAL A 9 22.39 60.55 31.75
N THR A 10 22.02 59.36 31.32
CA THR A 10 20.63 58.93 31.47
C THR A 10 20.67 57.45 31.78
N ASN A 11 20.67 57.17 33.08
CA ASN A 11 20.21 55.95 33.71
C ASN A 11 19.71 54.89 32.71
N VAL A 12 20.33 53.69 32.70
CA VAL A 12 19.59 52.49 32.27
C VAL A 12 18.62 52.15 33.40
N GLU A 13 17.69 53.04 33.68
CA GLU A 13 16.50 52.74 34.45
C GLU A 13 15.56 52.08 33.47
N ILE A 14 15.46 50.75 33.56
CA ILE A 14 14.37 50.03 32.94
C ILE A 14 13.14 50.44 33.75
N GLU A 15 12.51 51.55 33.34
CA GLU A 15 11.17 51.88 33.77
C GLU A 15 10.29 50.74 33.27
N GLN A 16 9.94 49.80 34.17
CA GLN A 16 8.93 48.79 33.88
C GLN A 16 7.57 49.47 33.77
N THR A 17 7.35 50.09 32.62
CA THR A 17 6.03 50.48 32.12
C THR A 17 5.93 49.92 30.72
N THR A 18 5.13 48.86 30.60
CA THR A 18 4.70 48.20 29.35
C THR A 18 5.80 47.44 28.60
N GLN A 19 5.73 46.11 28.62
CA GLN A 19 6.61 45.15 27.90
C GLN A 19 7.50 45.78 26.80
N ALA A 20 8.75 46.08 27.14
CA ALA A 20 9.79 46.22 26.13
C ALA A 20 10.14 44.81 25.66
N THR A 21 9.61 44.42 24.50
CA THR A 21 10.13 43.25 23.80
C THR A 21 11.61 43.51 23.55
N LEU A 22 12.48 42.84 24.30
CA LEU A 22 13.90 42.77 23.96
C LEU A 22 14.02 41.93 22.69
N ILE A 23 13.89 42.57 21.53
CA ILE A 23 14.30 41.97 20.27
C ILE A 23 15.83 42.06 20.26
N VAL A 24 16.49 41.10 20.92
CA VAL A 24 17.77 40.66 20.38
C VAL A 24 17.41 40.23 18.97
N ALA A 25 17.93 40.93 17.95
CA ALA A 25 17.72 40.54 16.57
C ALA A 25 17.88 39.02 16.50
N ASP A 26 16.77 38.37 16.18
CA ASP A 26 16.59 36.93 16.23
C ASP A 26 17.86 36.26 15.72
N PHE A 27 18.54 35.55 16.62
CA PHE A 27 19.86 34.97 16.38
C PHE A 27 19.68 33.75 15.48
N GLY A 28 19.27 33.98 14.23
CA GLY A 28 19.27 33.05 13.11
C GLY A 28 19.10 31.59 13.51
N VAL A 29 18.10 31.26 14.33
CA VAL A 29 17.65 29.88 14.39
C VAL A 29 16.90 29.73 13.06
N GLN A 30 17.67 29.47 11.99
CA GLN A 30 17.15 28.87 10.78
C GLN A 30 16.45 27.62 11.26
N HIS A 31 15.16 27.75 11.54
CA HIS A 31 14.38 26.67 12.09
C HIS A 31 14.23 25.69 10.95
N LEU A 32 15.19 24.77 10.84
CA LEU A 32 15.11 23.57 10.00
C LEU A 32 14.04 22.61 10.54
N ALA A 33 13.01 23.13 11.18
CA ALA A 33 11.97 22.36 11.80
C ALA A 33 10.62 22.73 11.21
N ILE A 34 9.71 21.80 11.40
CA ILE A 34 8.41 21.79 10.75
C ILE A 34 7.45 22.55 11.66
N GLU A 35 6.74 23.53 11.10
CA GLU A 35 5.79 24.30 11.87
C GLU A 35 4.70 23.41 12.47
N LYS A 36 4.40 23.62 13.76
CA LYS A 36 3.35 22.86 14.46
C LYS A 36 1.97 23.02 13.82
N SER A 37 1.74 24.13 13.14
CA SER A 37 0.52 24.41 12.37
C SER A 37 0.25 23.39 11.26
N LEU A 38 1.27 22.68 10.77
CA LEU A 38 1.12 21.62 9.76
C LEU A 38 0.56 20.31 10.33
N VAL A 39 0.62 20.09 11.64
CA VAL A 39 0.02 18.92 12.32
C VAL A 39 -1.22 19.41 13.07
N ASP A 40 -2.36 19.33 12.42
CA ASP A 40 -3.62 19.99 12.83
C ASP A 40 -4.67 18.95 13.27
N ALA A 41 -4.55 17.71 12.80
CA ALA A 41 -5.43 16.61 13.14
C ALA A 41 -4.65 15.33 13.49
N LYS A 42 -5.35 14.40 14.14
CA LYS A 42 -4.81 13.07 14.42
C LYS A 42 -4.60 12.33 13.10
N GLY A 43 -3.43 11.73 12.96
CA GLY A 43 -3.09 10.91 11.78
C GLY A 43 -2.58 11.72 10.59
N ASP A 44 -2.34 13.02 10.73
CA ASP A 44 -1.65 13.81 9.72
C ASP A 44 -0.24 13.25 9.46
N LEU A 45 0.15 13.23 8.19
CA LEU A 45 1.50 12.93 7.75
C LEU A 45 2.16 14.20 7.22
N ILE A 46 3.44 14.39 7.48
CA ILE A 46 4.22 15.48 6.88
C ILE A 46 4.97 14.93 5.67
N ILE A 47 4.77 15.57 4.52
CA ILE A 47 5.33 15.18 3.23
C ILE A 47 5.99 16.40 2.57
N GLY A 48 6.74 16.20 1.48
CA GLY A 48 7.26 17.28 0.65
C GLY A 48 6.43 17.47 -0.62
N THR A 49 6.13 18.72 -0.99
CA THR A 49 5.44 19.05 -2.27
C THR A 49 6.37 19.72 -3.28
N ALA A 50 7.55 20.15 -2.84
CA ALA A 50 8.65 20.67 -3.65
C ALA A 50 9.95 20.65 -2.82
N ASP A 51 11.07 21.08 -3.41
CA ASP A 51 12.35 21.23 -2.71
C ASP A 51 12.17 22.07 -1.44
N ASN A 52 12.56 21.50 -0.30
CA ASN A 52 12.52 22.15 1.01
C ASN A 52 11.13 22.67 1.43
N THR A 53 10.05 22.13 0.85
CA THR A 53 8.67 22.60 1.09
C THR A 53 7.83 21.52 1.77
N PRO A 54 7.79 21.49 3.12
CA PRO A 54 6.94 20.55 3.85
C PRO A 54 5.47 20.95 3.75
N ALA A 55 4.58 19.95 3.66
CA ALA A 55 3.14 20.12 3.65
C ALA A 55 2.45 19.02 4.47
N ARG A 56 1.22 19.29 4.88
CA ARG A 56 0.34 18.32 5.54
C ARG A 56 -0.33 17.43 4.50
N PHE A 57 -0.21 16.11 4.68
CA PHE A 57 -1.03 15.11 4.03
C PHE A 57 -2.02 14.55 5.05
N PRO A 58 -3.29 14.98 5.01
CA PRO A 58 -4.27 14.63 6.03
C PRO A 58 -4.57 13.13 6.03
N ILE A 59 -5.01 12.61 7.18
CA ILE A 59 -5.39 11.20 7.35
C ILE A 59 -6.43 10.76 6.30
N GLY A 60 -6.22 9.58 5.73
CA GLY A 60 -7.14 8.95 4.77
C GLY A 60 -8.34 8.26 5.44
N ALA A 61 -9.22 7.70 4.61
CA ALA A 61 -10.30 6.85 5.08
C ALA A 61 -9.78 5.50 5.62
N ASN A 62 -10.57 4.83 6.46
CA ASN A 62 -10.24 3.50 6.96
C ASN A 62 -9.95 2.52 5.80
N GLY A 63 -8.89 1.73 5.93
CA GLY A 63 -8.47 0.75 4.92
C GLY A 63 -7.67 1.35 3.76
N THR A 64 -7.34 2.65 3.80
CA THR A 64 -6.46 3.28 2.82
C THR A 64 -5.04 3.43 3.34
N ILE A 65 -4.06 3.37 2.43
CA ILE A 65 -2.64 3.62 2.68
C ILE A 65 -2.14 4.71 1.72
N PRO A 66 -1.06 5.45 2.06
CA PRO A 66 -0.40 6.34 1.12
C PRO A 66 0.25 5.51 0.01
N ILE A 67 -0.06 5.84 -1.24
CA ILE A 67 0.49 5.20 -2.43
C ILE A 67 1.20 6.28 -3.25
N ALA A 68 2.39 5.98 -3.75
CA ALA A 68 3.12 6.85 -4.66
C ALA A 68 2.30 7.09 -5.93
N ASP A 69 2.13 8.36 -6.29
CA ASP A 69 1.41 8.79 -7.48
C ASP A 69 2.09 10.04 -8.06
N SER A 70 2.80 9.88 -9.18
CA SER A 70 3.56 10.96 -9.80
C SER A 70 2.69 12.01 -10.50
N GLU A 71 1.38 11.74 -10.65
CA GLU A 71 0.44 12.70 -11.23
C GLU A 71 -0.11 13.67 -10.17
N GLU A 72 -0.06 13.28 -8.89
CA GLU A 72 -0.44 14.13 -7.77
C GLU A 72 0.65 15.17 -7.46
N THR A 73 0.24 16.40 -7.15
CA THR A 73 1.18 17.50 -6.84
C THR A 73 2.07 17.20 -5.64
N CYS A 74 1.60 16.34 -4.73
CA CYS A 74 2.34 15.92 -3.54
C CYS A 74 3.04 14.56 -3.69
N GLY A 75 2.96 13.94 -4.87
CA GLY A 75 3.57 12.64 -5.17
C GLY A 75 2.88 11.45 -4.50
N LEU A 76 1.78 11.66 -3.79
CA LEU A 76 1.07 10.66 -3.00
C LEU A 76 -0.44 10.82 -3.15
N ARG A 77 -1.15 9.69 -3.11
CA ARG A 77 -2.60 9.65 -2.87
C ARG A 77 -2.94 8.58 -1.84
N TRP A 78 -4.12 8.70 -1.24
CA TRP A 78 -4.71 7.60 -0.50
C TRP A 78 -5.31 6.57 -1.48
N GLY A 79 -5.05 5.29 -1.23
CA GLY A 79 -5.65 4.22 -2.00
C GLY A 79 -5.78 2.93 -1.21
N ALA A 80 -6.57 1.99 -1.71
CA ALA A 80 -6.66 0.66 -1.14
C ALA A 80 -5.28 -0.02 -1.17
N ALA A 81 -4.92 -0.71 -0.10
CA ALA A 81 -3.71 -1.53 -0.09
C ALA A 81 -3.79 -2.59 -1.20
N ALA A 82 -2.69 -2.76 -1.94
CA ALA A 82 -2.61 -3.83 -2.92
C ALA A 82 -2.74 -5.19 -2.23
N GLY A 83 -3.56 -6.08 -2.81
CA GLY A 83 -3.61 -7.48 -2.37
C GLY A 83 -2.29 -8.18 -2.64
N GLY A 84 -1.91 -9.10 -1.75
CA GLY A 84 -0.78 -9.99 -1.99
C GLY A 84 -1.17 -11.15 -2.91
N ASP A 85 -0.17 -11.70 -3.62
CA ASP A 85 -0.34 -12.94 -4.37
C ASP A 85 -0.20 -14.15 -3.43
N VAL A 86 -1.10 -15.13 -3.59
CA VAL A 86 -1.05 -16.39 -2.86
C VAL A 86 -0.88 -17.53 -3.86
N GLY A 87 0.02 -18.46 -3.55
CA GLY A 87 0.19 -19.68 -4.32
C GLY A 87 -0.43 -20.87 -3.60
N CYS A 88 -1.00 -21.80 -4.35
CA CYS A 88 -1.40 -23.10 -3.84
C CYS A 88 -0.76 -24.20 -4.68
N LEU A 89 -0.12 -25.17 -4.01
CA LEU A 89 0.43 -26.36 -4.65
C LEU A 89 -0.52 -27.53 -4.40
N VAL A 90 -0.99 -28.14 -5.49
CA VAL A 90 -1.73 -29.41 -5.44
C VAL A 90 -0.91 -30.48 -6.15
N ILE A 91 -0.78 -31.64 -5.52
CA ILE A 91 -0.09 -32.80 -6.08
C ILE A 91 -1.12 -33.87 -6.41
N TRP A 92 -1.20 -34.27 -7.68
CA TRP A 92 -1.98 -35.41 -8.14
C TRP A 92 -1.05 -36.60 -8.35
N ASP A 93 -0.68 -37.27 -7.26
CA ASP A 93 0.13 -38.48 -7.35
C ASP A 93 -0.80 -39.69 -7.47
N GLY A 94 -0.76 -40.37 -8.61
CA GLY A 94 -1.47 -41.64 -8.83
C GLY A 94 -0.83 -42.82 -8.10
N ALA A 95 0.15 -42.58 -7.23
CA ALA A 95 0.96 -43.59 -6.53
C ALA A 95 1.62 -44.59 -7.49
N GLY A 96 2.06 -44.10 -8.66
CA GLY A 96 2.63 -44.92 -9.74
C GLY A 96 1.62 -45.51 -10.73
N ALA A 97 0.32 -45.28 -10.54
CA ALA A 97 -0.72 -45.60 -11.52
C ALA A 97 -1.09 -44.39 -12.40
N VAL A 98 -1.83 -44.64 -13.49
CA VAL A 98 -2.37 -43.59 -14.34
C VAL A 98 -3.31 -42.70 -13.52
N ILE A 99 -3.08 -41.39 -13.58
CA ILE A 99 -3.98 -40.40 -12.97
C ILE A 99 -5.31 -40.43 -13.73
N SER A 100 -6.37 -40.87 -13.04
CA SER A 100 -7.72 -40.86 -13.60
C SER A 100 -8.26 -39.43 -13.72
N THR A 101 -9.15 -39.21 -14.68
CA THR A 101 -9.94 -37.98 -14.78
C THR A 101 -10.95 -37.89 -13.61
N GLY A 102 -11.44 -36.68 -13.35
CA GLY A 102 -12.44 -36.41 -12.32
C GLY A 102 -12.01 -35.30 -11.36
N ILE A 103 -12.89 -35.01 -10.39
CA ILE A 103 -12.66 -33.99 -9.37
C ILE A 103 -11.46 -34.41 -8.50
N LYS A 104 -10.53 -33.49 -8.30
CA LYS A 104 -9.36 -33.63 -7.40
C LYS A 104 -9.64 -32.81 -6.12
N PRO A 105 -8.71 -32.63 -5.15
CA PRO A 105 -9.11 -32.07 -3.86
C PRO A 105 -9.56 -30.62 -3.98
N ASP A 106 -10.60 -30.28 -3.21
CA ASP A 106 -11.09 -28.92 -3.07
C ASP A 106 -10.15 -28.10 -2.18
N ILE A 107 -9.98 -26.83 -2.51
CA ILE A 107 -9.19 -25.87 -1.73
C ILE A 107 -10.07 -24.71 -1.34
N ILE A 108 -10.04 -24.34 -0.06
CA ILE A 108 -10.81 -23.22 0.47
C ILE A 108 -9.90 -21.99 0.52
N PHE A 109 -10.30 -20.95 -0.21
CA PHE A 109 -9.74 -19.61 -0.09
C PHE A 109 -10.76 -18.72 0.64
N PRO A 110 -10.45 -18.19 1.84
CA PRO A 110 -11.36 -17.34 2.60
C PRO A 110 -11.37 -15.88 2.09
N ALA A 111 -11.21 -15.69 0.79
CA ALA A 111 -11.17 -14.38 0.13
C ALA A 111 -11.45 -14.53 -1.37
N ASN A 112 -11.91 -13.44 -2.00
CA ASN A 112 -12.02 -13.37 -3.46
C ASN A 112 -10.62 -13.27 -4.06
N LEU A 113 -10.29 -14.17 -4.98
CA LEU A 113 -9.00 -14.19 -5.67
C LEU A 113 -9.22 -14.13 -7.19
N THR A 114 -8.26 -13.51 -7.87
CA THR A 114 -8.16 -13.57 -9.33
C THR A 114 -7.06 -14.54 -9.69
N LEU A 115 -7.36 -15.49 -10.56
CA LEU A 115 -6.34 -16.33 -11.14
C LEU A 115 -5.39 -15.50 -12.01
N LYS A 116 -4.10 -15.51 -11.68
CA LYS A 116 -3.07 -14.79 -12.45
C LYS A 116 -2.24 -15.70 -13.36
N GLU A 117 -1.79 -16.82 -12.81
CA GLU A 117 -0.87 -17.73 -13.48
C GLU A 117 -1.09 -19.16 -12.97
N TRP A 118 -0.79 -20.13 -13.84
CA TRP A 118 -0.66 -21.53 -13.47
C TRP A 118 0.71 -22.04 -13.87
N VAL A 119 1.32 -22.81 -12.96
CA VAL A 119 2.51 -23.58 -13.27
C VAL A 119 2.16 -25.04 -13.06
N MET A 120 2.41 -25.87 -14.07
CA MET A 120 2.20 -27.31 -13.99
C MET A 120 3.53 -28.04 -14.15
N TYR A 121 3.70 -29.10 -13.38
CA TYR A 121 4.78 -30.07 -13.52
C TYR A 121 4.16 -31.45 -13.74
N GLY A 122 4.75 -32.27 -14.62
CA GLY A 122 4.17 -33.55 -15.02
C GLY A 122 5.18 -34.70 -15.05
N ASP A 123 4.66 -35.94 -14.99
CA ASP A 123 5.45 -37.15 -15.19
C ASP A 123 6.07 -37.20 -16.60
N LYS A 124 7.16 -37.95 -16.78
CA LYS A 124 7.86 -38.12 -18.07
C LYS A 124 6.97 -38.75 -19.14
N SER A 125 5.85 -39.37 -18.80
CA SER A 125 4.86 -39.93 -19.74
C SER A 125 3.46 -39.31 -19.59
N GLY A 126 2.63 -39.35 -20.64
CA GLY A 126 1.25 -38.85 -20.61
C GLY A 126 1.05 -37.34 -20.83
N SER A 127 -0.23 -36.96 -20.96
CA SER A 127 -0.74 -35.59 -21.09
C SER A 127 -1.81 -35.36 -20.03
N VAL A 128 -1.90 -34.15 -19.47
CA VAL A 128 -2.91 -33.75 -18.49
C VAL A 128 -3.49 -32.40 -18.89
N VAL A 129 -4.82 -32.30 -18.84
CA VAL A 129 -5.56 -31.03 -18.89
C VAL A 129 -6.18 -30.84 -17.51
N ALA A 130 -5.85 -29.73 -16.86
CA ALA A 130 -6.41 -29.33 -15.58
C ALA A 130 -7.43 -28.22 -15.76
N ASP A 131 -8.40 -28.13 -14.86
CA ASP A 131 -9.35 -27.02 -14.79
C ASP A 131 -9.46 -26.57 -13.34
N LEU A 132 -9.78 -25.29 -13.15
CA LEU A 132 -10.15 -24.75 -11.84
C LEU A 132 -11.61 -24.33 -11.93
N TRP A 133 -12.41 -24.82 -10.98
CA TRP A 133 -13.82 -24.47 -10.87
C TRP A 133 -14.09 -23.64 -9.63
N HIS A 134 -15.04 -22.71 -9.74
CA HIS A 134 -15.56 -21.94 -8.63
C HIS A 134 -17.10 -21.94 -8.64
N CYS A 135 -17.72 -22.06 -7.46
CA CYS A 135 -19.15 -21.85 -7.27
C CYS A 135 -19.36 -21.14 -5.94
N THR A 136 -20.57 -20.64 -5.68
CA THR A 136 -20.86 -20.09 -4.35
C THR A 136 -20.91 -21.22 -3.32
N TYR A 137 -20.62 -20.90 -2.06
CA TYR A 137 -20.70 -21.89 -0.98
C TYR A 137 -22.09 -22.52 -0.85
N ALA A 138 -23.15 -21.78 -1.19
CA ALA A 138 -24.53 -22.28 -1.18
C ALA A 138 -24.82 -23.27 -2.33
N GLU A 139 -24.09 -23.17 -3.44
CA GLU A 139 -24.22 -24.03 -4.62
C GLU A 139 -23.32 -25.27 -4.53
N PHE A 140 -22.35 -25.30 -3.62
CA PHE A 140 -21.41 -26.42 -3.47
C PHE A 140 -22.15 -27.72 -3.08
N ASP A 141 -22.45 -28.53 -4.09
CA ASP A 141 -22.93 -29.91 -3.99
C ASP A 141 -22.36 -30.70 -5.17
N ASN A 142 -21.67 -31.80 -4.88
CA ASN A 142 -21.07 -32.70 -5.88
C ASN A 142 -22.10 -33.28 -6.88
N SER A 143 -23.41 -33.16 -6.62
CA SER A 143 -24.47 -33.56 -7.53
C SER A 143 -24.86 -32.50 -8.56
N THR A 144 -24.53 -31.23 -8.31
CA THR A 144 -24.93 -30.07 -9.14
C THR A 144 -23.76 -29.23 -9.63
N HIS A 145 -22.61 -29.28 -8.97
CA HIS A 145 -21.39 -28.54 -9.30
C HIS A 145 -20.15 -29.43 -9.10
N PRO A 146 -19.05 -29.23 -9.87
CA PRO A 146 -18.88 -28.18 -10.88
C PRO A 146 -19.56 -28.48 -12.22
N VAL A 147 -20.09 -27.44 -12.86
CA VAL A 147 -20.60 -27.43 -14.24
C VAL A 147 -19.70 -26.59 -15.15
N VAL A 148 -19.93 -26.65 -16.46
CA VAL A 148 -19.10 -25.91 -17.45
C VAL A 148 -19.02 -24.41 -17.16
N GLY A 149 -20.09 -23.81 -16.63
CA GLY A 149 -20.13 -22.39 -16.26
C GLY A 149 -19.28 -22.01 -15.04
N ASP A 150 -18.81 -22.99 -14.27
CA ASP A 150 -17.99 -22.75 -13.07
C ASP A 150 -16.50 -22.66 -13.40
N SER A 151 -16.10 -22.88 -14.66
CA SER A 151 -14.69 -22.87 -15.07
C SER A 151 -14.12 -21.47 -14.99
N VAL A 152 -13.05 -21.31 -14.21
CA VAL A 152 -12.26 -20.09 -14.13
C VAL A 152 -11.28 -20.00 -15.31
N CYS A 153 -10.94 -21.14 -15.91
CA CYS A 153 -9.98 -21.22 -17.01
C CYS A 153 -10.63 -21.09 -18.40
N ASP A 154 -11.96 -21.13 -18.49
CA ASP A 154 -12.73 -21.13 -19.73
C ASP A 154 -12.16 -22.11 -20.78
N ALA A 155 -11.81 -21.62 -21.97
CA ALA A 155 -11.24 -22.40 -23.06
C ALA A 155 -9.72 -22.60 -22.94
N ALA A 156 -9.02 -21.79 -22.13
CA ALA A 156 -7.55 -21.78 -22.01
C ALA A 156 -7.07 -22.62 -20.81
N LYS A 157 -7.52 -23.87 -20.76
CA LYS A 157 -7.24 -24.78 -19.65
C LYS A 157 -5.76 -25.13 -19.54
N PRO A 158 -5.15 -25.08 -18.32
CA PRO A 158 -3.78 -25.51 -18.11
C PRO A 158 -3.56 -26.93 -18.65
N THR A 159 -2.59 -27.07 -19.57
CA THR A 159 -2.37 -28.32 -20.30
C THR A 159 -0.88 -28.63 -20.35
N ILE A 160 -0.50 -29.81 -19.85
CA ILE A 160 0.78 -30.44 -20.19
C ILE A 160 0.49 -31.48 -21.27
N SER A 161 1.13 -31.32 -22.43
CA SER A 161 1.08 -32.32 -23.48
C SER A 161 2.34 -33.19 -23.46
N GLY A 162 2.23 -34.43 -23.92
CA GLY A 162 3.37 -35.36 -24.02
C GLY A 162 4.59 -34.83 -24.80
N ALA A 163 4.41 -33.79 -25.63
CA ALA A 163 5.46 -33.20 -26.47
C ALA A 163 6.11 -31.94 -25.88
N HIS A 164 5.55 -31.36 -24.81
CA HIS A 164 6.03 -30.14 -24.16
C HIS A 164 6.34 -30.47 -22.71
N LYS A 165 7.54 -31.01 -22.47
CA LYS A 165 8.09 -31.31 -21.14
C LYS A 165 9.48 -30.70 -21.03
#